data_AF-A0A5D6XTZ8-F1
#
_entry.id   AF-A0A5D6XTZ8-F1
#
_cell.length_a   1.000
_cell.length_b   1.000
_cell.length_c   1.000
_cell.angle_alpha   90.00
_cell.angle_beta   90.00
_cell.angle_gamma   90.00
#
_symmetry.space_group_name_H-M   'P 1'
#
loop_
_entity.id
_entity.type
_entity.pdbx_description
1 polymer ?
#
loop_
_entity_poly.entity_id
_entity_poly.type
_entity_poly.pdbx_seq_one_letter_code
_entity_poly.pdbx_strand_id
1 'polypeptide(L)'
;MKIEARQRFSSDADLEGDDAALQMPRRPAGLRPAPSARKPPSSRGGGSLRALPVLFALLALASIGGLVHYWGFTASMYPEHAPRSVEIFGALVKKGFYADGAGFYRNEPNFVLQGGGYLAGKKSPFANLPVEYSLPSQERMVVIARGRKADSGSSEFAIMLHDNTESNKPTEDGPGYTVFGRVVAGWHTIQQATKAMRVGMLPRDELNRQIDFKSVEVVLRVTHESHEVRMRLEELSYVLETAFTAVIFSEHNSPETKELKSIFAKHKAAVRVASIGYSAGHPYEREALRALTGQDSLPLVYINQKLVGGYDQVQQLSRDGRLQALLERSGVLAEPTVWNAITRYPVVVFSKSYCPYCKKAKETLSALGAKPYVFELDLRDDGPAIQAFLLQFTHQATVPNVFIKGKSIGGSDDTLALYKSGELKEKLESAGAI
;
A
#
# COMPACT_ATOMS: atom_id res chain seq x y z
N MET A 1 -1.85 -19.89 6.82
CA MET A 1 -2.93 -20.17 7.79
C MET A 1 -3.94 -19.04 7.75
N LYS A 2 -5.25 -19.34 7.66
CA LYS A 2 -6.33 -18.38 7.85
C LYS A 2 -7.07 -18.73 9.16
N ILE A 3 -7.35 -17.74 9.99
CA ILE A 3 -8.14 -17.87 11.22
C ILE A 3 -9.34 -16.94 11.12
N GLU A 4 -10.55 -17.50 11.30
CA GLU A 4 -11.75 -16.74 11.57
C GLU A 4 -12.13 -16.95 13.04
N ALA A 5 -12.33 -15.86 13.76
CA ALA A 5 -12.68 -15.87 15.17
C ALA A 5 -13.98 -15.09 15.40
N ARG A 6 -14.67 -15.37 16.51
CA ARG A 6 -15.92 -14.70 16.87
C ARG A 6 -15.95 -14.39 18.36
N GLN A 7 -16.62 -13.30 18.71
CA GLN A 7 -16.97 -13.01 20.10
C GLN A 7 -18.49 -13.07 20.23
N ARG A 8 -18.98 -13.83 21.20
CA ARG A 8 -20.39 -13.86 21.59
C ARG A 8 -20.57 -12.97 22.81
N PHE A 9 -21.41 -11.95 22.72
CA PHE A 9 -21.89 -11.25 23.90
C PHE A 9 -23.06 -12.04 24.48
N SER A 10 -22.99 -12.47 25.74
CA SER A 10 -24.19 -12.90 26.46
C SER A 10 -25.04 -11.66 26.72
N SER A 11 -26.32 -11.72 26.36
CA SER A 11 -27.28 -10.64 26.57
C SER A 11 -27.36 -10.21 28.04
N ASP A 12 -27.42 -8.89 28.23
CA ASP A 12 -28.01 -8.14 29.35
C ASP A 12 -27.24 -7.88 30.67
N ALA A 13 -25.91 -7.71 30.69
CA ALA A 13 -25.25 -7.24 31.93
C ALA A 13 -24.10 -6.19 31.81
N ASP A 14 -23.44 -6.02 30.66
CA ASP A 14 -22.13 -5.32 30.65
C ASP A 14 -22.11 -3.96 29.91
N LEU A 15 -23.26 -3.32 29.68
CA LEU A 15 -23.34 -1.98 29.03
C LEU A 15 -23.67 -0.84 30.00
N GLU A 16 -23.43 -0.99 31.30
CA GLU A 16 -23.37 0.14 32.23
C GLU A 16 -21.92 0.48 32.56
N GLY A 17 -21.33 1.38 31.76
CA GLY A 17 -20.00 1.92 32.04
C GLY A 17 -19.54 2.87 30.94
N ASP A 18 -19.58 4.16 31.24
CA ASP A 18 -18.92 5.28 30.55
C ASP A 18 -19.58 5.84 29.27
N ASP A 19 -20.72 6.51 29.45
CA ASP A 19 -21.10 7.65 28.61
C ASP A 19 -20.63 8.95 29.30
N ALA A 20 -19.38 9.35 29.01
CA ALA A 20 -18.86 10.66 29.40
C ALA A 20 -19.48 11.75 28.51
N ALA A 21 -20.38 12.52 29.10
CA ALA A 21 -21.12 13.61 28.48
C ALA A 21 -20.21 14.69 27.85
N LEU A 22 -20.23 14.80 26.52
CA LEU A 22 -19.91 16.03 25.81
C LEU A 22 -21.11 16.99 25.90
N GLN A 23 -20.99 17.97 26.80
CA GLN A 23 -21.95 19.07 26.95
C GLN A 23 -21.91 20.02 25.74
N MET A 24 -23.08 20.32 25.18
CA MET A 24 -23.37 21.54 24.39
C MET A 24 -24.74 22.09 24.82
N PRO A 25 -24.98 23.41 24.69
CA PRO A 25 -25.75 24.19 25.66
C PRO A 25 -27.28 24.13 25.48
N ARG A 26 -27.98 24.31 26.60
CA ARG A 26 -29.44 24.31 26.74
C ARG A 26 -30.10 25.58 26.17
N ARG A 27 -31.30 25.42 25.58
CA ARG A 27 -32.58 26.12 25.90
C ARG A 27 -33.64 25.85 24.80
N PRO A 28 -34.94 26.09 25.04
CA PRO A 28 -35.76 25.73 26.21
C PRO A 28 -37.04 24.96 25.79
N ALA A 29 -37.78 24.49 26.79
CA ALA A 29 -38.99 23.69 26.70
C ALA A 29 -40.16 24.38 25.96
N GLY A 30 -40.95 23.58 25.24
CA GLY A 30 -42.24 24.01 24.70
C GLY A 30 -43.04 22.89 24.02
N LEU A 31 -44.13 22.52 24.67
CA LEU A 31 -45.36 21.86 24.16
C LEU A 31 -45.45 20.32 24.12
N ARG A 32 -46.48 19.87 24.85
CA ARG A 32 -47.05 18.52 24.98
C ARG A 32 -47.82 18.08 23.72
N PRO A 33 -48.11 16.76 23.57
CA PRO A 33 -48.57 16.15 22.31
C PRO A 33 -50.09 16.05 22.20
N ALA A 34 -50.59 15.84 20.97
CA ALA A 34 -51.94 15.39 20.66
C ALA A 34 -51.98 14.55 19.35
N PRO A 35 -53.00 13.70 19.12
CA PRO A 35 -52.79 12.35 18.60
C PRO A 35 -53.32 12.06 17.17
N SER A 36 -52.85 10.93 16.61
CA SER A 36 -53.47 9.99 15.67
C SER A 36 -54.61 10.47 14.74
N ALA A 37 -54.38 10.37 13.42
CA ALA A 37 -55.47 10.14 12.46
C ALA A 37 -55.04 9.33 11.21
N ARG A 38 -55.63 8.13 11.11
CA ARG A 38 -56.32 7.52 9.96
C ARG A 38 -55.59 7.27 8.62
N LYS A 39 -55.52 5.98 8.25
CA LYS A 39 -55.52 5.47 6.86
C LYS A 39 -56.83 5.78 6.14
N PRO A 40 -56.81 5.87 4.80
CA PRO A 40 -57.73 5.05 3.98
C PRO A 40 -57.05 4.57 2.66
N PRO A 41 -57.76 4.01 1.65
CA PRO A 41 -57.93 2.57 1.50
C PRO A 41 -57.42 2.01 0.15
N SER A 42 -57.54 0.70 0.02
CA SER A 42 -57.28 -0.13 -1.15
C SER A 42 -58.15 0.17 -2.37
N SER A 43 -57.58 0.05 -3.57
CA SER A 43 -58.31 -0.42 -4.76
C SER A 43 -57.41 -1.30 -5.65
N ARG A 44 -58.02 -2.39 -6.13
CA ARG A 44 -57.46 -3.44 -6.99
C ARG A 44 -57.79 -3.15 -8.47
N GLY A 45 -56.95 -3.68 -9.35
CA GLY A 45 -57.18 -3.88 -10.79
C GLY A 45 -56.15 -3.10 -11.61
N GLY A 46 -55.36 -3.66 -12.53
CA GLY A 46 -55.27 -5.01 -13.09
C GLY A 46 -54.47 -4.88 -14.39
N GLY A 47 -53.46 -5.73 -14.59
CA GLY A 47 -52.86 -6.03 -15.90
C GLY A 47 -51.76 -5.10 -16.42
N SER A 48 -50.50 -5.57 -16.37
CA SER A 48 -49.69 -5.89 -17.56
C SER A 48 -48.24 -6.19 -17.15
N LEU A 49 -47.70 -7.27 -17.71
CA LEU A 49 -46.37 -7.84 -17.45
C LEU A 49 -45.27 -6.78 -17.48
N ARG A 50 -44.48 -6.70 -16.41
CA ARG A 50 -43.15 -6.09 -16.42
C ARG A 50 -42.12 -7.09 -15.93
N ALA A 51 -41.03 -7.15 -16.68
CA ALA A 51 -39.82 -7.92 -16.45
C ALA A 51 -39.35 -7.83 -14.98
N LEU A 52 -38.91 -8.97 -14.42
CA LEU A 52 -38.25 -9.02 -13.12
C LEU A 52 -36.88 -8.32 -13.19
N PRO A 53 -36.58 -7.40 -12.26
CA PRO A 53 -35.24 -7.25 -11.74
C PRO A 53 -35.16 -8.01 -10.41
N VAL A 54 -34.42 -9.12 -10.42
CA VAL A 54 -33.89 -9.75 -9.20
C VAL A 54 -32.76 -8.86 -8.70
N LEU A 55 -33.06 -7.89 -7.84
CA LEU A 55 -32.05 -7.28 -6.96
C LEU A 55 -32.72 -6.45 -5.84
N PHE A 56 -32.14 -6.53 -4.65
CA PHE A 56 -32.50 -5.84 -3.39
C PHE A 56 -33.58 -6.49 -2.52
N ALA A 57 -33.21 -7.59 -1.87
CA ALA A 57 -33.66 -7.88 -0.50
C ALA A 57 -32.41 -7.98 0.40
N LEU A 58 -31.91 -6.83 0.84
CA LEU A 58 -30.89 -6.72 1.88
C LEU A 58 -31.46 -5.77 2.93
N LEU A 59 -32.31 -6.31 3.81
CA LEU A 59 -32.67 -5.67 5.07
C LEU A 59 -33.35 -6.66 6.03
N ALA A 60 -32.76 -6.73 7.23
CA ALA A 60 -33.35 -7.12 8.50
C ALA A 60 -33.68 -8.60 8.74
N LEU A 61 -32.67 -9.33 9.24
CA LEU A 61 -32.86 -10.31 10.31
C LEU A 61 -32.01 -9.88 11.51
N ALA A 62 -32.35 -8.71 12.06
CA ALA A 62 -32.00 -8.35 13.43
C ALA A 62 -33.27 -8.52 14.25
N SER A 63 -33.39 -9.67 14.93
CA SER A 63 -34.11 -9.83 16.21
C SER A 63 -34.01 -11.28 16.68
N ILE A 64 -33.54 -11.43 17.93
CA ILE A 64 -33.29 -12.65 18.72
C ILE A 64 -31.92 -13.30 18.47
N GLY A 65 -30.87 -12.70 19.06
CA GLY A 65 -29.51 -13.22 19.11
C GLY A 65 -28.52 -12.06 19.21
N GLY A 66 -27.72 -12.00 20.28
CA GLY A 66 -26.81 -10.89 20.58
C GLY A 66 -25.88 -10.48 19.42
N LEU A 67 -25.36 -9.25 19.45
CA LEU A 67 -24.36 -8.77 18.50
C LEU A 67 -23.20 -9.78 18.44
N VAL A 68 -22.94 -10.39 17.28
CA VAL A 68 -21.80 -11.29 17.07
C VAL A 68 -20.78 -10.54 16.21
N HIS A 69 -19.58 -10.33 16.75
CA HIS A 69 -18.46 -9.78 15.99
C HIS A 69 -17.59 -10.90 15.42
N TYR A 70 -17.15 -10.75 14.18
CA TYR A 70 -16.26 -11.68 13.49
C TYR A 70 -14.91 -11.02 13.20
N TRP A 71 -13.82 -11.74 13.49
CA TRP A 71 -12.44 -11.27 13.34
C TRP A 71 -11.66 -12.27 12.48
N GLY A 72 -11.23 -11.87 11.28
CA GLY A 72 -10.49 -12.74 10.37
C GLY A 72 -9.06 -12.26 10.14
N PHE A 73 -8.09 -13.17 10.17
CA PHE A 73 -6.70 -12.87 9.81
C PHE A 73 -6.00 -14.04 9.12
N THR A 74 -4.93 -13.73 8.39
CA THR A 74 -4.08 -14.72 7.71
C THR A 74 -2.65 -14.55 8.16
N ALA A 75 -1.98 -15.65 8.47
CA ALA A 75 -0.55 -15.69 8.76
C ALA A 75 0.20 -16.60 7.78
N SER A 76 1.34 -16.13 7.29
CA SER A 76 2.31 -16.92 6.55
C SER A 76 3.14 -17.74 7.54
N MET A 77 3.37 -19.02 7.23
CA MET A 77 4.14 -19.94 8.08
C MET A 77 5.55 -20.08 7.53
N TYR A 78 6.55 -20.26 8.39
CA TYR A 78 7.98 -20.25 8.03
C TYR A 78 8.65 -21.62 8.26
N PRO A 79 8.41 -22.62 7.40
CA PRO A 79 8.96 -23.97 7.58
C PRO A 79 10.50 -24.01 7.49
N GLU A 80 11.12 -23.08 6.76
CA GLU A 80 12.60 -22.98 6.69
C GLU A 80 13.22 -22.56 8.04
N HIS A 81 12.45 -21.88 8.89
CA HIS A 81 12.91 -21.31 10.17
C HIS A 81 12.49 -22.14 11.38
N ALA A 82 11.32 -22.77 11.31
CA ALA A 82 10.74 -23.57 12.39
C ALA A 82 10.00 -24.80 11.81
N PRO A 83 10.73 -25.72 11.16
CA PRO A 83 10.13 -26.83 10.41
C PRO A 83 9.23 -27.70 11.28
N ARG A 84 9.65 -28.06 12.50
CA ARG A 84 8.86 -28.92 13.39
C ARG A 84 7.63 -28.18 13.90
N SER A 85 7.78 -26.90 14.24
CA SER A 85 6.65 -26.08 14.71
C SER A 85 5.58 -25.92 13.63
N VAL A 86 5.98 -25.62 12.39
CA VAL A 86 5.05 -25.50 11.26
C VAL A 86 4.37 -26.83 10.93
N GLU A 87 5.11 -27.94 10.96
CA GLU A 87 4.58 -29.29 10.74
C GLU A 87 3.52 -29.66 11.79
N ILE A 88 3.87 -29.57 13.08
CA ILE A 88 2.96 -29.93 14.19
C ILE A 88 1.76 -29.00 14.23
N PHE A 89 1.95 -27.69 14.05
CA PHE A 89 0.85 -26.74 13.99
C PHE A 89 -0.10 -27.09 12.83
N GLY A 90 0.43 -27.35 11.63
CA GLY A 90 -0.37 -27.79 10.49
C GLY A 90 -1.11 -29.10 10.75
N ALA A 91 -0.50 -30.05 11.46
CA ALA A 91 -1.12 -31.30 11.86
C ALA A 91 -2.25 -31.12 12.89
N LEU A 92 -2.08 -30.20 13.86
CA LEU A 92 -3.11 -29.80 14.82
C LEU A 92 -4.32 -29.20 14.10
N VAL A 93 -4.09 -28.31 13.14
CA VAL A 93 -5.14 -27.71 12.31
C VAL A 93 -5.89 -28.79 11.52
N LYS A 94 -5.18 -29.69 10.82
CA LYS A 94 -5.80 -30.79 10.05
C LYS A 94 -6.62 -31.75 10.93
N LYS A 95 -6.24 -31.93 12.19
CA LYS A 95 -6.99 -32.73 13.18
C LYS A 95 -8.16 -31.97 13.82
N GLY A 96 -8.41 -30.72 13.44
CA GLY A 96 -9.47 -29.89 14.03
C GLY A 96 -9.18 -29.48 15.48
N PHE A 97 -7.92 -29.49 15.93
CA PHE A 97 -7.57 -29.14 17.31
C PHE A 97 -8.06 -27.74 17.71
N TYR A 98 -8.04 -26.80 16.78
CA TYR A 98 -8.47 -25.42 17.01
C TYR A 98 -9.96 -25.18 16.74
N ALA A 99 -10.73 -26.21 16.39
CA ALA A 99 -12.19 -26.14 16.38
C ALA A 99 -12.72 -26.33 17.81
N ASP A 100 -13.80 -25.65 18.18
CA ASP A 100 -14.54 -25.78 19.45
C ASP A 100 -13.69 -25.66 20.73
N GLY A 101 -13.90 -24.57 21.48
CA GLY A 101 -13.24 -24.30 22.76
C GLY A 101 -11.81 -23.78 22.66
N ALA A 102 -11.25 -23.65 21.45
CA ALA A 102 -10.02 -22.90 21.23
C ALA A 102 -10.33 -21.44 20.87
N GLY A 103 -9.47 -20.52 21.30
CA GLY A 103 -9.67 -19.09 21.09
C GLY A 103 -8.54 -18.23 21.64
N PHE A 104 -8.69 -16.92 21.51
CA PHE A 104 -7.83 -15.96 22.20
C PHE A 104 -8.31 -15.75 23.63
N TYR A 105 -7.42 -16.03 24.59
CA TYR A 105 -7.71 -15.97 26.02
C TYR A 105 -6.76 -15.06 26.80
N ARG A 106 -5.76 -14.45 26.15
CA ARG A 106 -4.86 -13.50 26.80
C ARG A 106 -4.54 -12.36 25.85
N ASN A 107 -4.73 -11.13 26.33
CA ASN A 107 -4.50 -9.90 25.58
C ASN A 107 -3.63 -8.95 26.41
N GLU A 108 -2.42 -8.68 25.92
CA GLU A 108 -1.49 -7.71 26.52
C GLU A 108 -1.17 -6.68 25.43
N PRO A 109 -1.90 -5.55 25.34
CA PRO A 109 -1.86 -4.66 24.17
C PRO A 109 -0.46 -4.17 23.74
N ASN A 110 0.47 -4.04 24.69
CA ASN A 110 1.86 -3.62 24.45
C ASN A 110 2.84 -4.80 24.33
N PHE A 111 2.32 -6.03 24.18
CA PHE A 111 3.13 -7.25 24.19
C PHE A 111 2.59 -8.30 23.22
N VAL A 112 1.50 -9.01 23.58
CA VAL A 112 1.01 -10.17 22.81
C VAL A 112 -0.51 -10.36 22.86
N LEU A 113 -1.06 -10.92 21.78
CA LEU A 113 -2.36 -11.58 21.78
C LEU A 113 -2.13 -13.08 21.71
N GLN A 114 -2.52 -13.83 22.74
CA GLN A 114 -2.22 -15.25 22.88
C GLN A 114 -3.51 -16.09 22.86
N GLY A 115 -3.44 -17.21 22.13
CA GLY A 115 -4.56 -18.12 21.95
C GLY A 115 -4.14 -19.57 21.72
N GLY A 116 -5.15 -20.43 21.64
CA GLY A 116 -4.99 -21.88 21.54
C GLY A 116 -6.05 -22.60 22.37
N GLY A 117 -5.72 -23.79 22.86
CA GLY A 117 -6.64 -24.68 23.57
C GLY A 117 -6.53 -24.65 25.10
N TYR A 118 -5.63 -23.84 25.65
CA TYR A 118 -5.31 -23.83 27.08
C TYR A 118 -6.55 -23.60 27.96
N LEU A 119 -7.39 -22.63 27.59
CA LEU A 119 -8.53 -22.22 28.43
C LEU A 119 -9.56 -23.34 28.57
N ALA A 120 -9.85 -24.06 27.49
CA ALA A 120 -10.69 -25.25 27.49
C ALA A 120 -9.97 -26.53 27.96
N GLY A 121 -8.72 -26.44 28.42
CA GLY A 121 -7.94 -27.59 28.90
C GLY A 121 -7.59 -28.62 27.83
N LYS A 122 -7.58 -28.24 26.55
CA LYS A 122 -7.27 -29.14 25.44
C LYS A 122 -5.79 -29.55 25.53
N LYS A 123 -5.51 -30.81 25.22
CA LYS A 123 -4.15 -31.35 25.18
C LYS A 123 -3.77 -31.70 23.74
N SER A 124 -2.62 -31.21 23.30
CA SER A 124 -2.04 -31.62 22.02
C SER A 124 -1.84 -33.15 22.03
N PRO A 125 -2.23 -33.86 20.95
CA PRO A 125 -1.91 -35.28 20.79
C PRO A 125 -0.45 -35.53 20.35
N PHE A 126 0.32 -34.46 20.10
CA PHE A 126 1.71 -34.52 19.71
C PHE A 126 2.64 -34.21 20.88
N ALA A 127 3.89 -34.67 20.79
CA ALA A 127 4.94 -34.31 21.75
C ALA A 127 5.16 -32.79 21.79
N ASN A 128 5.69 -32.31 22.91
CA ASN A 128 6.07 -30.91 23.02
C ASN A 128 7.18 -30.55 22.02
N LEU A 129 7.14 -29.32 21.56
CA LEU A 129 8.07 -28.76 20.60
C LEU A 129 9.34 -28.25 21.30
N PRO A 130 10.54 -28.56 20.78
CA PRO A 130 11.76 -27.85 21.19
C PRO A 130 11.75 -26.41 20.67
N VAL A 131 12.62 -25.56 21.20
CA VAL A 131 12.82 -24.22 20.64
C VAL A 131 13.61 -24.30 19.32
N GLU A 132 13.09 -23.67 18.27
CA GLU A 132 13.70 -23.50 16.94
C GLU A 132 13.98 -22.01 16.72
N TYR A 133 14.84 -21.42 17.56
CA TYR A 133 15.12 -19.99 17.49
C TYR A 133 15.97 -19.66 16.25
N SER A 134 15.38 -18.92 15.31
CA SER A 134 16.07 -18.51 14.08
C SER A 134 15.67 -17.12 13.58
N LEU A 135 14.69 -16.46 14.21
CA LEU A 135 14.14 -15.17 13.81
C LEU A 135 13.78 -14.30 15.03
N PRO A 136 13.85 -12.96 14.90
CA PRO A 136 13.45 -12.02 15.94
C PRO A 136 11.92 -11.98 16.13
N SER A 137 11.47 -11.73 17.36
CA SER A 137 10.05 -11.60 17.72
C SER A 137 9.51 -10.17 17.52
N GLN A 138 9.61 -9.66 16.30
CA GLN A 138 9.09 -8.34 15.93
C GLN A 138 7.54 -8.30 15.94
N GLU A 139 6.96 -7.09 15.85
CA GLU A 139 5.52 -6.91 15.68
C GLU A 139 4.99 -7.81 14.55
N ARG A 140 3.81 -8.41 14.78
CA ARG A 140 3.07 -9.31 13.87
C ARG A 140 3.67 -10.70 13.71
N MET A 141 4.83 -11.00 14.28
CA MET A 141 5.36 -12.36 14.29
C MET A 141 4.45 -13.27 15.13
N VAL A 142 4.32 -14.51 14.69
CA VAL A 142 3.57 -15.56 15.39
C VAL A 142 4.59 -16.51 16.01
N VAL A 143 4.50 -16.69 17.32
CA VAL A 143 5.43 -17.51 18.10
C VAL A 143 4.72 -18.66 18.79
N ILE A 144 5.44 -19.75 19.00
CA ILE A 144 4.97 -20.84 19.86
C ILE A 144 5.06 -20.36 21.32
N ALA A 145 3.94 -20.34 22.01
CA ALA A 145 3.91 -20.03 23.44
C ALA A 145 4.40 -21.24 24.25
N ARG A 146 5.19 -20.97 25.29
CA ARG A 146 5.81 -22.00 26.13
C ARG A 146 5.93 -21.56 27.59
N GLY A 147 6.11 -22.53 28.48
CA GLY A 147 6.56 -22.31 29.85
C GLY A 147 8.08 -22.07 29.92
N ARG A 148 8.66 -22.21 31.12
CA ARG A 148 10.10 -21.94 31.34
C ARG A 148 11.02 -22.92 30.61
N LYS A 149 10.65 -24.20 30.53
CA LYS A 149 11.45 -25.24 29.86
C LYS A 149 11.44 -25.06 28.35
N ALA A 150 12.56 -25.35 27.69
CA ALA A 150 12.71 -25.22 26.24
C ALA A 150 11.74 -26.11 25.44
N ASP A 151 11.44 -27.29 25.96
CA ASP A 151 10.58 -28.30 25.36
C ASP A 151 9.17 -28.30 25.96
N SER A 152 8.64 -27.12 26.28
CA SER A 152 7.29 -26.97 26.85
C SER A 152 6.27 -26.33 25.90
N GLY A 153 6.70 -25.93 24.70
CA GLY A 153 5.79 -25.45 23.66
C GLY A 153 4.92 -26.60 23.14
N SER A 154 3.66 -26.33 22.82
CA SER A 154 2.76 -27.36 22.27
C SER A 154 1.76 -26.75 21.27
N SER A 155 0.53 -26.49 21.70
CA SER A 155 -0.56 -25.99 20.84
C SER A 155 -0.82 -24.49 20.95
N GLU A 156 -0.28 -23.84 21.98
CA GLU A 156 -0.55 -22.44 22.24
C GLU A 156 0.38 -21.55 21.39
N PHE A 157 -0.16 -20.48 20.83
CA PHE A 157 0.59 -19.52 20.03
C PHE A 157 0.28 -18.10 20.46
N ALA A 158 1.20 -17.19 20.19
CA ALA A 158 1.04 -15.77 20.45
C ALA A 158 1.38 -14.95 19.22
N ILE A 159 0.59 -13.91 18.97
CA ILE A 159 0.82 -12.89 17.97
C ILE A 159 1.48 -11.70 18.67
N MET A 160 2.64 -11.27 18.21
CA MET A 160 3.35 -10.13 18.78
C MET A 160 2.60 -8.84 18.42
N LEU A 161 2.09 -8.11 19.42
CA LEU A 161 1.43 -6.81 19.24
C LEU A 161 2.41 -5.63 19.25
N HIS A 162 3.64 -5.89 19.65
CA HIS A 162 4.76 -4.96 19.66
C HIS A 162 6.06 -5.71 19.32
N ASP A 163 7.15 -5.00 19.02
CA ASP A 163 8.47 -5.63 18.93
C ASP A 163 8.92 -6.10 20.32
N ASN A 164 9.11 -7.42 20.45
CA ASN A 164 9.52 -8.11 21.66
C ASN A 164 10.86 -8.84 21.48
N THR A 165 11.65 -8.48 20.46
CA THR A 165 12.87 -9.19 20.08
C THR A 165 13.86 -9.32 21.23
N GLU A 166 14.13 -8.22 21.94
CA GLU A 166 15.08 -8.21 23.06
C GLU A 166 14.63 -9.08 24.24
N SER A 167 13.33 -9.12 24.52
CA SER A 167 12.76 -9.92 25.61
C SER A 167 12.62 -11.41 25.26
N ASN A 168 12.49 -11.73 23.96
CA ASN A 168 12.23 -13.08 23.48
C ASN A 168 13.47 -13.79 22.93
N LYS A 169 14.63 -13.12 22.87
CA LYS A 169 15.89 -13.75 22.45
C LYS A 169 16.38 -14.77 23.48
N PRO A 170 17.17 -15.78 23.08
CA PRO A 170 17.83 -16.67 24.02
C PRO A 170 18.79 -15.89 24.92
N THR A 171 18.83 -16.30 26.18
CA THR A 171 19.76 -15.81 27.21
C THR A 171 20.36 -17.02 27.94
N GLU A 172 21.29 -16.77 28.86
CA GLU A 172 21.83 -17.83 29.72
C GLU A 172 20.73 -18.54 30.53
N ASP A 173 19.69 -17.80 30.92
CA ASP A 173 18.57 -18.30 31.75
C ASP A 173 17.35 -18.77 30.95
N GLY A 174 17.34 -18.62 29.62
CA GLY A 174 16.12 -18.75 28.83
C GLY A 174 16.35 -19.14 27.37
N PRO A 175 15.61 -20.11 26.82
CA PRO A 175 15.88 -20.62 25.47
C PRO A 175 15.33 -19.74 24.33
N GLY A 176 14.71 -18.60 24.62
CA GLY A 176 14.03 -17.74 23.62
C GLY A 176 12.73 -18.34 23.08
N TYR A 177 12.09 -17.70 22.09
CA TYR A 177 10.81 -18.14 21.53
C TYR A 177 10.91 -18.48 20.05
N THR A 178 10.33 -19.61 19.66
CA THR A 178 10.24 -20.03 18.25
C THR A 178 9.26 -19.15 17.49
N VAL A 179 9.75 -18.33 16.58
CA VAL A 179 8.93 -17.67 15.57
C VAL A 179 8.68 -18.65 14.44
N PHE A 180 7.42 -18.97 14.16
CA PHE A 180 7.04 -19.94 13.12
C PHE A 180 6.15 -19.35 12.03
N GLY A 181 5.84 -18.05 12.11
CA GLY A 181 5.09 -17.36 11.09
C GLY A 181 4.94 -15.87 11.35
N ARG A 182 4.15 -15.20 10.50
CA ARG A 182 3.84 -13.76 10.60
C ARG A 182 2.44 -13.49 10.08
N VAL A 183 1.69 -12.63 10.75
CA VAL A 183 0.41 -12.12 10.25
C VAL A 183 0.65 -11.27 9.00
N VAL A 184 0.01 -11.65 7.89
CA VAL A 184 0.11 -10.99 6.58
C VAL A 184 -1.19 -10.30 6.15
N ALA A 185 -2.35 -10.72 6.70
CA ALA A 185 -3.64 -10.04 6.47
C ALA A 185 -4.47 -10.04 7.75
N GLY A 186 -5.39 -9.07 7.89
CA GLY A 186 -6.27 -8.96 9.07
C GLY A 186 -5.60 -8.38 10.32
N TRP A 187 -4.57 -7.54 10.18
CA TRP A 187 -3.98 -6.89 11.36
C TRP A 187 -4.95 -5.96 12.07
N HIS A 188 -5.75 -5.21 11.32
CA HIS A 188 -6.78 -4.33 11.89
C HIS A 188 -7.85 -5.12 12.67
N THR A 189 -8.20 -6.34 12.25
CA THR A 189 -9.16 -7.19 12.99
C THR A 189 -8.55 -7.70 14.28
N ILE A 190 -7.25 -8.03 14.29
CA ILE A 190 -6.49 -8.31 15.52
C ILE A 190 -6.51 -7.09 16.44
N GLN A 191 -6.23 -5.89 15.93
CA GLN A 191 -6.27 -4.66 16.74
C GLN A 191 -7.67 -4.30 17.27
N GLN A 192 -8.73 -4.66 16.54
CA GLN A 192 -10.10 -4.49 17.03
C GLN A 192 -10.44 -5.55 18.08
N ALA A 193 -10.02 -6.81 17.86
CA ALA A 193 -10.15 -7.89 18.83
C ALA A 193 -9.43 -7.56 20.16
N THR A 194 -8.22 -6.98 20.11
CA THR A 194 -7.50 -6.58 21.32
C THR A 194 -8.17 -5.42 22.06
N LYS A 195 -8.90 -4.54 21.37
CA LYS A 195 -9.72 -3.50 22.02
C LYS A 195 -10.99 -4.08 22.65
N ALA A 196 -11.55 -5.15 22.07
CA ALA A 196 -12.74 -5.81 22.56
C ALA A 196 -12.46 -6.82 23.70
N MET A 197 -11.22 -7.27 23.85
CA MET A 197 -10.79 -8.18 24.91
C MET A 197 -10.32 -7.43 26.16
N ARG A 198 -10.66 -7.97 27.33
CA ARG A 198 -10.07 -7.55 28.61
C ARG A 198 -8.53 -7.70 28.57
N VAL A 199 -7.82 -6.73 29.13
CA VAL A 199 -6.37 -6.82 29.31
C VAL A 199 -6.02 -7.89 30.34
N GLY A 200 -4.97 -8.66 30.07
CA GLY A 200 -4.48 -9.76 30.88
C GLY A 200 -4.93 -11.13 30.38
N MET A 201 -4.74 -12.14 31.22
CA MET A 201 -5.10 -13.52 30.96
C MET A 201 -6.46 -13.86 31.56
N LEU A 202 -7.34 -14.47 30.78
CA LEU A 202 -8.63 -14.95 31.27
C LEU A 202 -8.47 -16.13 32.24
N PRO A 203 -9.23 -16.16 33.35
CA PRO A 203 -9.39 -17.33 34.20
C PRO A 203 -10.03 -18.51 33.45
N ARG A 204 -9.70 -19.76 33.83
CA ARG A 204 -10.21 -20.97 33.15
C ARG A 204 -11.73 -21.12 33.19
N ASP A 205 -12.37 -20.60 34.22
CA ASP A 205 -13.82 -20.56 34.41
C ASP A 205 -14.52 -19.47 33.57
N GLU A 206 -13.76 -18.56 32.94
CA GLU A 206 -14.28 -17.53 32.02
C GLU A 206 -14.15 -17.93 30.54
N LEU A 207 -14.24 -19.22 30.22
CA LEU A 207 -14.13 -19.74 28.84
C LEU A 207 -15.08 -19.05 27.85
N ASN A 208 -16.28 -18.69 28.30
CA ASN A 208 -17.29 -17.98 27.52
C ASN A 208 -16.89 -16.56 27.11
N ARG A 209 -15.84 -15.97 27.70
CA ARG A 209 -15.37 -14.61 27.41
C ARG A 209 -14.20 -14.56 26.43
N GLN A 210 -13.63 -15.71 26.06
CA GLN A 210 -12.59 -15.77 25.03
C GLN A 210 -13.15 -15.36 23.67
N ILE A 211 -12.28 -14.92 22.76
CA ILE A 211 -12.65 -14.83 21.34
C ILE A 211 -12.45 -16.20 20.71
N ASP A 212 -13.54 -16.93 20.48
CA ASP A 212 -13.53 -18.28 19.94
C ASP A 212 -13.01 -18.32 18.51
N PHE A 213 -12.19 -19.32 18.18
CA PHE A 213 -11.90 -19.65 16.79
C PHE A 213 -13.11 -20.37 16.17
N LYS A 214 -13.66 -19.78 15.11
CA LYS A 214 -14.71 -20.35 14.28
C LYS A 214 -14.11 -21.34 13.27
N SER A 215 -13.02 -20.95 12.63
CA SER A 215 -12.25 -21.84 11.74
C SER A 215 -10.78 -21.48 11.78
N VAL A 216 -9.94 -22.51 11.65
CA VAL A 216 -8.50 -22.38 11.44
C VAL A 216 -8.15 -23.30 10.28
N GLU A 217 -7.54 -22.75 9.23
CA GLU A 217 -7.32 -23.46 7.97
C GLU A 217 -5.88 -23.28 7.49
N VAL A 218 -5.25 -24.37 7.05
CA VAL A 218 -3.99 -24.31 6.30
C VAL A 218 -4.33 -24.09 4.83
N VAL A 219 -4.11 -22.87 4.36
CA VAL A 219 -4.18 -22.52 2.94
C VAL A 219 -2.79 -22.70 2.31
N LEU A 220 -2.69 -23.56 1.29
CA LEU A 220 -1.42 -23.91 0.63
C LEU A 220 -0.95 -22.83 -0.37
N ARG A 221 -1.82 -21.90 -0.75
CA ARG A 221 -1.51 -20.73 -1.58
C ARG A 221 -2.43 -19.58 -1.19
N VAL A 222 -1.84 -18.42 -0.91
CA VAL A 222 -2.40 -17.16 -1.40
C VAL A 222 -1.74 -17.02 -2.77
N THR A 223 -2.49 -17.18 -3.87
CA THR A 223 -1.94 -16.92 -5.20
C THR A 223 -2.11 -15.44 -5.51
N HIS A 224 -1.23 -14.94 -6.37
CA HIS A 224 -1.31 -13.69 -7.13
C HIS A 224 -2.59 -13.52 -7.96
N GLU A 225 -3.56 -14.43 -7.81
CA GLU A 225 -4.85 -14.43 -8.49
C GLU A 225 -5.96 -13.82 -7.65
N SER A 226 -5.72 -13.49 -6.37
CA SER A 226 -6.69 -12.69 -5.62
C SER A 226 -6.87 -11.34 -6.33
N HIS A 227 -8.11 -10.85 -6.34
CA HIS A 227 -8.44 -9.60 -7.01
C HIS A 227 -7.60 -8.44 -6.45
N GLU A 228 -7.34 -8.45 -5.15
CA GLU A 228 -6.57 -7.44 -4.45
C GLU A 228 -5.06 -7.49 -4.78
N VAL A 229 -4.48 -8.68 -4.91
CA VAL A 229 -3.08 -8.82 -5.37
C VAL A 229 -2.97 -8.36 -6.83
N ARG A 230 -3.95 -8.69 -7.68
CA ARG A 230 -4.00 -8.26 -9.09
C ARG A 230 -4.09 -6.74 -9.22
N MET A 231 -5.00 -6.10 -8.49
CA MET A 231 -5.10 -4.64 -8.49
C MET A 231 -3.80 -3.98 -8.04
N ARG A 232 -3.18 -4.50 -6.95
CA ARG A 232 -1.91 -3.94 -6.49
C ARG A 232 -0.78 -4.18 -7.49
N LEU A 233 -0.75 -5.35 -8.12
CA LEU A 233 0.20 -5.67 -9.19
C LEU A 233 0.04 -4.70 -10.35
N GLU A 234 -1.19 -4.45 -10.82
CA GLU A 234 -1.48 -3.47 -11.87
C GLU A 234 -1.01 -2.06 -11.50
N GLU A 235 -1.24 -1.61 -10.26
CA GLU A 235 -0.74 -0.31 -9.78
C GLU A 235 0.79 -0.24 -9.79
N LEU A 236 1.49 -1.27 -9.27
CA LEU A 236 2.95 -1.31 -9.24
C LEU A 236 3.54 -1.42 -10.65
N SER A 237 2.90 -2.19 -11.52
CA SER A 237 3.24 -2.29 -12.95
C SER A 237 3.11 -0.95 -13.64
N TYR A 238 2.01 -0.21 -13.44
CA TYR A 238 1.82 1.12 -14.01
C TYR A 238 2.95 2.09 -13.61
N VAL A 239 3.34 2.07 -12.32
CA VAL A 239 4.46 2.89 -11.85
C VAL A 239 5.76 2.51 -12.55
N LEU A 240 6.03 1.21 -12.70
CA LEU A 240 7.25 0.69 -13.33
C LEU A 240 7.29 0.94 -14.84
N GLU A 241 6.16 0.74 -15.53
CA GLU A 241 6.00 0.84 -16.98
C GLU A 241 5.96 2.29 -17.47
N THR A 242 5.81 3.27 -16.57
CA THR A 242 5.87 4.69 -16.94
C THR A 242 7.25 4.98 -17.57
N ALA A 243 7.27 5.18 -18.89
CA ALA A 243 8.48 5.43 -19.65
C ALA A 243 9.25 6.66 -19.13
N PHE A 244 10.59 6.63 -19.26
CA PHE A 244 11.47 7.73 -18.86
C PHE A 244 11.35 8.15 -17.39
N THR A 245 11.07 7.19 -16.50
CA THR A 245 11.04 7.45 -15.04
C THR A 245 12.11 6.68 -14.28
N ALA A 246 12.55 7.25 -13.15
CA ALA A 246 13.24 6.51 -12.11
C ALA A 246 12.22 6.14 -11.02
N VAL A 247 12.22 4.87 -10.62
CA VAL A 247 11.30 4.32 -9.62
C VAL A 247 12.10 3.67 -8.51
N ILE A 248 11.71 3.93 -7.26
CA ILE A 248 12.20 3.21 -6.09
C ILE A 248 11.01 2.47 -5.47
N PHE A 249 11.06 1.14 -5.47
CA PHE A 249 10.28 0.35 -4.52
C PHE A 249 11.01 0.35 -3.18
N SER A 250 10.32 0.71 -2.10
CA SER A 250 10.95 0.89 -0.78
C SER A 250 10.02 0.49 0.34
N GLU A 251 10.58 0.07 1.47
CA GLU A 251 9.82 0.01 2.72
C GLU A 251 9.33 1.40 3.16
N HIS A 252 8.23 1.42 3.90
CA HIS A 252 7.70 2.65 4.50
C HIS A 252 8.73 3.25 5.47
N ASN A 253 9.01 4.55 5.36
CA ASN A 253 9.97 5.28 6.18
C ASN A 253 11.43 4.80 6.15
N SER A 254 11.87 4.06 5.11
CA SER A 254 13.27 3.63 4.96
C SER A 254 14.27 4.82 4.93
N PRO A 255 15.32 4.79 5.78
CA PRO A 255 16.43 5.74 5.71
C PRO A 255 17.19 5.68 4.38
N GLU A 256 17.40 4.48 3.84
CA GLU A 256 18.08 4.24 2.55
C GLU A 256 17.36 4.98 1.42
N THR A 257 16.03 5.04 1.46
CA THR A 257 15.23 5.76 0.46
C THR A 257 15.41 7.27 0.54
N LYS A 258 15.65 7.84 1.72
CA LYS A 258 15.98 9.27 1.84
C LYS A 258 17.33 9.55 1.19
N GLU A 259 18.32 8.68 1.42
CA GLU A 259 19.63 8.78 0.80
C GLU A 259 19.58 8.58 -0.72
N LEU A 260 18.82 7.60 -1.22
CA LEU A 260 18.60 7.43 -2.66
C LEU A 260 17.98 8.67 -3.29
N LYS A 261 16.94 9.24 -2.68
CA LYS A 261 16.36 10.51 -3.16
C LYS A 261 17.40 11.62 -3.24
N SER A 262 18.26 11.75 -2.23
CA SER A 262 19.35 12.72 -2.22
C SER A 262 20.35 12.49 -3.36
N ILE A 263 20.73 11.23 -3.61
CA ILE A 263 21.61 10.85 -4.73
C ILE A 263 20.99 11.29 -6.08
N PHE A 264 19.74 10.91 -6.36
CA PHE A 264 19.10 11.26 -7.63
C PHE A 264 18.87 12.78 -7.76
N ALA A 265 18.55 13.48 -6.66
CA ALA A 265 18.39 14.93 -6.65
C ALA A 265 19.68 15.67 -7.03
N LYS A 266 20.86 15.18 -6.61
CA LYS A 266 22.17 15.73 -7.04
C LYS A 266 22.35 15.66 -8.57
N HIS A 267 21.75 14.66 -9.20
CA HIS A 267 21.74 14.48 -10.65
C HIS A 267 20.53 15.11 -11.36
N LYS A 268 19.71 15.90 -10.65
CA LYS A 268 18.49 16.54 -11.16
C LYS A 268 17.45 15.55 -11.71
N ALA A 269 17.51 14.29 -11.27
CA ALA A 269 16.55 13.27 -11.65
C ALA A 269 15.41 13.22 -10.63
N ALA A 270 14.17 13.37 -11.11
CA ALA A 270 12.99 13.10 -10.31
C ALA A 270 12.81 11.59 -10.14
N VAL A 271 12.35 11.18 -8.95
CA VAL A 271 12.17 9.77 -8.62
C VAL A 271 10.78 9.55 -8.03
N ARG A 272 10.07 8.57 -8.58
CA ARG A 272 8.81 8.08 -8.01
C ARG A 272 9.12 7.04 -6.96
N VAL A 273 8.48 7.14 -5.80
CA VAL A 273 8.62 6.14 -4.74
C VAL A 273 7.32 5.42 -4.58
N ALA A 274 7.36 4.11 -4.81
CA ALA A 274 6.29 3.20 -4.49
C ALA A 274 6.63 2.51 -3.17
N SER A 275 5.94 2.94 -2.11
CA SER A 275 6.07 2.29 -0.80
C SER A 275 5.51 0.87 -0.87
N ILE A 276 6.26 -0.07 -0.31
CA ILE A 276 5.93 -1.47 -0.13
C ILE A 276 5.93 -1.75 1.37
N GLY A 277 4.80 -2.20 1.90
CA GLY A 277 4.57 -2.36 3.32
C GLY A 277 3.14 -2.83 3.57
N TYR A 278 2.67 -2.65 4.79
CA TYR A 278 1.26 -2.88 5.08
C TYR A 278 0.49 -1.59 4.84
N SER A 279 -0.44 -1.60 3.89
CA SER A 279 -1.54 -0.64 3.85
C SER A 279 -2.86 -1.37 4.14
N ALA A 280 -3.82 -0.65 4.73
CA ALA A 280 -5.14 -1.22 5.00
C ALA A 280 -5.90 -1.57 3.71
N GLY A 281 -5.59 -0.91 2.59
CA GLY A 281 -6.18 -1.17 1.28
C GLY A 281 -5.47 -2.26 0.47
N HIS A 282 -4.16 -2.44 0.65
CA HIS A 282 -3.35 -3.39 -0.10
C HIS A 282 -2.49 -4.25 0.85
N PRO A 283 -3.08 -5.21 1.57
CA PRO A 283 -2.33 -6.05 2.51
C PRO A 283 -1.35 -7.03 1.83
N TYR A 284 -1.36 -7.10 0.50
CA TYR A 284 -0.57 -8.04 -0.31
C TYR A 284 0.61 -7.41 -1.07
N GLU A 285 1.04 -6.21 -0.67
CA GLU A 285 2.05 -5.42 -1.39
C GLU A 285 3.36 -6.17 -1.68
N ARG A 286 3.87 -6.98 -0.73
CA ARG A 286 5.09 -7.76 -0.93
C ARG A 286 4.90 -8.92 -1.93
N GLU A 287 3.73 -9.53 -1.95
CA GLU A 287 3.43 -10.59 -2.92
C GLU A 287 3.34 -10.02 -4.33
N ALA A 288 2.65 -8.89 -4.50
CA ALA A 288 2.60 -8.16 -5.76
C ALA A 288 4.00 -7.74 -6.22
N LEU A 289 4.83 -7.22 -5.32
CA LEU A 289 6.22 -6.88 -5.63
C LEU A 289 7.02 -8.10 -6.10
N ARG A 290 6.95 -9.23 -5.37
CA ARG A 290 7.66 -10.46 -5.74
C ARG A 290 7.18 -10.99 -7.10
N ALA A 291 5.87 -10.94 -7.36
CA ALA A 291 5.30 -11.34 -8.65
C ALA A 291 5.79 -10.43 -9.80
N LEU A 292 5.92 -9.13 -9.55
CA LEU A 292 6.38 -8.15 -10.55
C LEU A 292 7.89 -8.25 -10.82
N THR A 293 8.69 -8.39 -9.76
CA THR A 293 10.14 -8.15 -9.81
C THR A 293 10.98 -9.41 -9.66
N GLY A 294 10.40 -10.49 -9.11
CA GLY A 294 11.14 -11.67 -8.65
C GLY A 294 12.04 -11.42 -7.45
N GLN A 295 12.00 -10.22 -6.85
CA GLN A 295 12.87 -9.79 -5.76
C GLN A 295 12.10 -9.64 -4.45
N ASP A 296 12.78 -9.90 -3.33
CA ASP A 296 12.23 -9.74 -1.98
C ASP A 296 12.93 -8.68 -1.13
N SER A 297 14.17 -8.36 -1.48
CA SER A 297 14.97 -7.35 -0.79
C SER A 297 14.64 -5.96 -1.33
N LEU A 298 14.37 -5.04 -0.41
CA LEU A 298 14.18 -3.62 -0.69
C LEU A 298 15.36 -2.82 -0.11
N PRO A 299 15.65 -1.62 -0.65
CA PRO A 299 14.98 -0.97 -1.78
C PRO A 299 15.36 -1.59 -3.14
N LEU A 300 14.48 -1.43 -4.14
CA LEU A 300 14.76 -1.76 -5.54
C LEU A 300 14.64 -0.51 -6.39
N VAL A 301 15.68 -0.23 -7.17
CA VAL A 301 15.76 0.96 -8.00
C VAL A 301 15.70 0.56 -9.47
N TYR A 302 14.74 1.14 -10.18
CA TYR A 302 14.56 0.98 -11.61
C TYR A 302 14.79 2.32 -12.31
N ILE A 303 15.47 2.28 -13.46
CA ILE A 303 15.65 3.43 -14.35
C ILE A 303 15.16 3.02 -15.73
N ASN A 304 14.12 3.69 -16.22
CA ASN A 304 13.45 3.40 -17.48
C ASN A 304 13.15 1.90 -17.64
N GLN A 305 12.36 1.36 -16.70
CA GLN A 305 11.92 -0.05 -16.62
C GLN A 305 13.02 -1.09 -16.36
N LYS A 306 14.30 -0.70 -16.33
CA LYS A 306 15.42 -1.62 -16.07
C LYS A 306 15.84 -1.59 -14.61
N LEU A 307 15.94 -2.77 -13.99
CA LEU A 307 16.47 -2.90 -12.65
C LEU A 307 17.94 -2.47 -12.62
N VAL A 308 18.24 -1.51 -11.76
CA VAL A 308 19.60 -1.00 -11.52
C VAL A 308 20.24 -1.69 -10.32
N GLY A 309 19.45 -1.97 -9.29
CA GLY A 309 19.90 -2.66 -8.07
C GLY A 309 19.24 -2.09 -6.81
N GLY A 310 19.83 -2.39 -5.65
CA GLY A 310 19.45 -1.81 -4.38
C GLY A 310 20.27 -0.57 -4.03
N TYR A 311 20.30 -0.24 -2.73
CA TYR A 311 20.98 0.95 -2.22
C TYR A 311 22.47 0.98 -2.58
N ASP A 312 23.21 -0.07 -2.25
CA ASP A 312 24.66 -0.12 -2.40
C ASP A 312 25.10 -0.02 -3.87
N GLN A 313 24.39 -0.71 -4.76
CA GLN A 313 24.70 -0.67 -6.20
C GLN A 313 24.50 0.74 -6.77
N VAL A 314 23.43 1.44 -6.39
CA VAL A 314 23.18 2.82 -6.85
C VAL A 314 24.20 3.79 -6.23
N GLN A 315 24.54 3.60 -4.96
CA GLN A 315 25.57 4.40 -4.31
C GLN A 315 26.92 4.23 -5.02
N GLN A 316 27.30 3.02 -5.40
CA GLN A 316 28.51 2.75 -6.18
C GLN A 316 28.46 3.40 -7.56
N LEU A 317 27.35 3.27 -8.30
CA LEU A 317 27.18 3.93 -9.61
C LEU A 317 27.30 5.45 -9.53
N SER A 318 26.82 6.05 -8.44
CA SER A 318 26.95 7.48 -8.18
C SER A 318 28.39 7.88 -7.92
N ARG A 319 29.12 7.15 -7.06
CA ARG A 319 30.54 7.38 -6.77
C ARG A 319 31.43 7.24 -8.01
N ASP A 320 31.15 6.24 -8.84
CA ASP A 320 31.92 5.96 -10.05
C ASP A 320 31.58 6.93 -11.20
N GLY A 321 30.67 7.88 -11.00
CA GLY A 321 30.21 8.83 -12.03
C GLY A 321 29.35 8.21 -13.13
N ARG A 322 29.07 6.90 -13.07
CA ARG A 322 28.32 6.14 -14.09
C ARG A 322 26.81 6.40 -14.04
N LEU A 323 26.29 6.85 -12.89
CA LEU A 323 24.88 7.13 -12.71
C LEU A 323 24.40 8.28 -13.61
N GLN A 324 25.19 9.34 -13.78
CA GLN A 324 24.84 10.49 -14.62
C GLN A 324 24.61 10.05 -16.08
N ALA A 325 25.58 9.35 -16.66
CA ALA A 325 25.48 8.84 -18.02
C ALA A 325 24.31 7.85 -18.19
N LEU A 326 24.01 7.05 -17.15
CA LEU A 326 22.84 6.17 -17.14
C LEU A 326 21.52 6.96 -17.15
N LEU A 327 21.41 8.03 -16.37
CA LEU A 327 20.22 8.87 -16.32
C LEU A 327 19.99 9.60 -17.65
N GLU A 328 21.05 10.15 -18.24
CA GLU A 328 21.00 10.83 -19.55
C GLU A 328 20.50 9.89 -20.65
N ARG A 329 21.17 8.74 -20.84
CA ARG A 329 20.76 7.78 -21.88
C ARG A 329 19.39 7.15 -21.65
N SER A 330 18.91 7.15 -20.40
CA SER A 330 17.62 6.56 -20.05
C SER A 330 16.44 7.49 -20.36
N GLY A 331 16.69 8.76 -20.64
CA GLY A 331 15.66 9.76 -20.87
C GLY A 331 14.96 10.29 -19.61
N VAL A 332 15.33 9.81 -18.41
CA VAL A 332 14.73 10.25 -17.13
C VAL A 332 14.88 11.75 -16.89
N LEU A 333 15.88 12.37 -17.51
CA LEU A 333 16.12 13.81 -17.41
C LEU A 333 15.28 14.65 -18.38
N ALA A 334 14.43 14.05 -19.22
CA ALA A 334 13.65 14.77 -20.23
C ALA A 334 12.74 15.85 -19.62
N GLU A 335 11.89 15.48 -18.66
CA GLU A 335 11.00 16.40 -17.96
C GLU A 335 11.76 17.58 -17.31
N PRO A 336 12.75 17.35 -16.42
CA PRO A 336 13.47 18.46 -15.80
C PRO A 336 14.29 19.27 -16.81
N THR A 337 14.75 18.67 -17.90
CA THR A 337 15.43 19.39 -18.99
C THR A 337 14.48 20.37 -19.66
N VAL A 338 13.26 19.93 -20.01
CA VAL A 338 12.25 20.79 -20.63
C VAL A 338 11.83 21.89 -19.67
N TRP A 339 11.48 21.57 -18.42
CA TRP A 339 11.09 22.58 -17.42
C TRP A 339 12.18 23.61 -17.20
N ASN A 340 13.43 23.18 -17.00
CA ASN A 340 14.54 24.10 -16.80
C ASN A 340 14.74 25.00 -18.04
N ALA A 341 14.67 24.44 -19.24
CA ALA A 341 14.77 25.22 -20.47
C ALA A 341 13.70 26.31 -20.55
N ILE A 342 12.41 25.94 -20.43
CA ILE A 342 11.30 26.87 -20.67
C ILE A 342 11.10 27.87 -19.53
N THR A 343 11.62 27.58 -18.33
CA THR A 343 11.67 28.54 -17.21
C THR A 343 12.87 29.48 -17.31
N ARG A 344 14.03 28.98 -17.76
CA ARG A 344 15.29 29.75 -17.79
C ARG A 344 15.37 30.71 -18.98
N TYR A 345 14.91 30.30 -20.14
CA TYR A 345 15.04 31.07 -21.38
C TYR A 345 13.71 31.73 -21.78
N PRO A 346 13.73 33.01 -22.18
CA PRO A 346 12.50 33.70 -22.62
C PRO A 346 11.81 33.03 -23.81
N VAL A 347 12.59 32.47 -24.74
CA VAL A 347 12.11 31.76 -25.92
C VAL A 347 12.90 30.47 -26.09
N VAL A 348 12.19 29.35 -26.22
CA VAL A 348 12.77 28.02 -26.42
C VAL A 348 12.14 27.37 -27.65
N VAL A 349 12.96 26.72 -28.47
CA VAL A 349 12.49 25.95 -29.63
C VAL A 349 13.06 24.54 -29.53
N PHE A 350 12.18 23.56 -29.38
CA PHE A 350 12.52 22.16 -29.57
C PHE A 350 12.39 21.82 -31.06
N SER A 351 13.51 21.47 -31.69
CA SER A 351 13.72 21.44 -33.13
C SER A 351 14.32 20.10 -33.56
N LYS A 352 14.36 19.87 -34.88
CA LYS A 352 15.28 18.90 -35.50
C LYS A 352 16.08 19.58 -36.59
N SER A 353 17.36 19.26 -36.70
CA SER A 353 18.33 19.99 -37.54
C SER A 353 17.93 19.98 -39.03
N TYR A 354 17.32 18.88 -39.48
CA TYR A 354 16.88 18.67 -40.85
C TYR A 354 15.46 19.20 -41.16
N CYS A 355 14.71 19.68 -40.15
CA CYS A 355 13.29 19.98 -40.32
C CYS A 355 13.04 21.38 -40.93
N PRO A 356 12.39 21.48 -42.11
CA PRO A 356 12.14 22.77 -42.76
C PRO A 356 11.16 23.66 -41.97
N TYR A 357 10.18 23.07 -41.28
CA TYR A 357 9.25 23.82 -40.41
C TYR A 357 9.97 24.41 -39.19
N CYS A 358 10.98 23.72 -38.65
CA CYS A 358 11.79 24.25 -37.55
C CYS A 358 12.62 25.46 -38.03
N LYS A 359 13.20 25.38 -39.23
CA LYS A 359 13.91 26.50 -39.84
C LYS A 359 13.00 27.71 -40.00
N LYS A 360 11.80 27.52 -40.56
CA LYS A 360 10.79 28.58 -40.75
C LYS A 360 10.36 29.24 -39.44
N ALA A 361 10.11 28.46 -38.38
CA ALA A 361 9.78 29.01 -37.06
C ALA A 361 10.93 29.83 -36.46
N LYS A 362 12.17 29.31 -36.54
CA LYS A 362 13.38 30.02 -36.08
C LYS A 362 13.57 31.34 -36.83
N GLU A 363 13.44 31.34 -38.15
CA GLU A 363 13.53 32.55 -38.99
C GLU A 363 12.45 33.57 -38.63
N THR A 364 11.22 33.14 -38.39
CA THR A 364 10.10 34.01 -38.00
C THR A 364 10.37 34.72 -36.67
N LEU A 365 10.90 33.99 -35.68
CA LEU A 365 11.29 34.56 -34.39
C LEU A 365 12.47 35.54 -34.56
N SER A 366 13.48 35.17 -35.33
CA SER A 366 14.65 36.02 -35.57
C SER A 366 14.34 37.27 -36.38
N ALA A 367 13.32 37.26 -37.26
CA ALA A 367 12.87 38.43 -37.99
C ALA A 367 12.36 39.56 -37.07
N LEU A 368 11.87 39.21 -35.87
CA LEU A 368 11.49 40.17 -34.82
C LEU A 368 12.64 40.53 -33.88
N GLY A 369 13.84 39.97 -34.07
CA GLY A 369 15.01 40.20 -33.22
C GLY A 369 15.21 39.17 -32.10
N ALA A 370 14.31 38.19 -31.95
CA ALA A 370 14.41 37.21 -30.87
C ALA A 370 15.54 36.20 -31.13
N LYS A 371 16.26 35.83 -30.07
CA LYS A 371 17.31 34.80 -30.08
C LYS A 371 16.85 33.57 -29.28
N PRO A 372 16.13 32.62 -29.90
CA PRO A 372 15.62 31.45 -29.20
C PRO A 372 16.75 30.53 -28.73
N TYR A 373 16.59 29.89 -27.58
CA TYR A 373 17.41 28.76 -27.18
C TYR A 373 16.89 27.50 -27.88
N VAL A 374 17.74 26.80 -28.64
CA VAL A 374 17.32 25.71 -29.51
C VAL A 374 17.83 24.37 -29.00
N PHE A 375 16.91 23.40 -28.87
CA PHE A 375 17.23 21.99 -28.63
C PHE A 375 17.05 21.22 -29.94
N GLU A 376 18.14 20.84 -30.60
CA GLU A 376 18.08 19.94 -31.77
C GLU A 376 17.98 18.49 -31.27
N LEU A 377 16.76 17.96 -31.24
CA LEU A 377 16.44 16.66 -30.64
C LEU A 377 17.05 15.47 -31.38
N ASP A 378 17.32 15.61 -32.67
CA ASP A 378 17.98 14.59 -33.48
C ASP A 378 19.48 14.44 -33.20
N LEU A 379 20.10 15.43 -32.53
CA LEU A 379 21.52 15.44 -32.19
C LEU A 379 21.79 15.09 -30.72
N ARG A 380 20.77 14.59 -30.01
CA ARG A 380 20.83 14.26 -28.59
C ARG A 380 20.39 12.83 -28.33
N ASP A 381 21.11 12.14 -27.45
CA ASP A 381 20.75 10.79 -27.02
C ASP A 381 19.39 10.74 -26.29
N ASP A 382 19.06 11.78 -25.53
CA ASP A 382 17.79 11.94 -24.81
C ASP A 382 16.68 12.60 -25.65
N GLY A 383 16.95 12.91 -26.93
CA GLY A 383 16.02 13.58 -27.83
C GLY A 383 14.65 12.90 -27.96
N PRO A 384 14.58 11.57 -28.15
CA PRO A 384 13.32 10.84 -28.18
C PRO A 384 12.50 10.98 -26.87
N ALA A 385 13.18 10.98 -25.72
CA ALA A 385 12.54 11.13 -24.42
C ALA A 385 11.98 12.54 -24.22
N ILE A 386 12.74 13.56 -24.62
CA ILE A 386 12.27 14.97 -24.63
C ILE A 386 11.05 15.10 -25.55
N GLN A 387 11.08 14.53 -26.76
CA GLN A 387 9.95 14.60 -27.69
C GLN A 387 8.71 13.90 -27.13
N ALA A 388 8.87 12.75 -26.47
CA ALA A 388 7.77 12.03 -25.83
C ALA A 388 7.17 12.84 -24.66
N PHE A 389 8.01 13.48 -23.84
CA PHE A 389 7.53 14.37 -22.78
C PHE A 389 6.79 15.59 -23.34
N LEU A 390 7.31 16.22 -24.41
CA LEU A 390 6.66 17.33 -25.08
C LEU A 390 5.28 16.95 -25.62
N LEU A 391 5.11 15.75 -26.19
CA LEU A 391 3.79 15.25 -26.60
C LEU A 391 2.83 15.16 -25.40
N GLN A 392 3.27 14.62 -24.26
CA GLN A 392 2.42 14.58 -23.06
C GLN A 392 2.06 15.98 -22.55
N PHE A 393 3.02 16.92 -22.58
CA PHE A 393 2.86 18.24 -22.00
C PHE A 393 2.07 19.21 -22.90
N THR A 394 2.35 19.22 -24.21
CA THR A 394 1.76 20.17 -25.16
C THR A 394 0.73 19.56 -26.09
N HIS A 395 0.52 18.24 -26.02
CA HIS A 395 -0.28 17.47 -26.99
C HIS A 395 0.24 17.55 -28.43
N GLN A 396 1.49 18.00 -28.64
CA GLN A 396 2.09 18.13 -29.96
C GLN A 396 3.29 17.19 -30.11
N ALA A 397 3.12 16.15 -30.93
CA ALA A 397 4.18 15.18 -31.22
C ALA A 397 5.26 15.72 -32.15
N THR A 398 4.93 16.73 -32.97
CA THR A 398 5.78 17.24 -34.05
C THR A 398 6.69 18.36 -33.58
N VAL A 399 7.85 18.47 -34.22
CA VAL A 399 8.72 19.65 -34.14
C VAL A 399 8.39 20.63 -35.28
N PRO A 400 8.54 21.96 -35.07
CA PRO A 400 9.03 22.59 -33.86
C PRO A 400 7.99 22.63 -32.74
N ASN A 401 8.41 22.53 -31.48
CA ASN A 401 7.60 22.89 -30.32
C ASN A 401 8.16 24.20 -29.76
N VAL A 402 7.41 25.30 -29.85
CA VAL A 402 7.89 26.65 -29.53
C VAL A 402 7.27 27.15 -28.23
N PHE A 403 8.11 27.71 -27.36
CA PHE A 403 7.70 28.26 -26.07
C PHE A 403 8.13 29.71 -25.91
N ILE A 404 7.26 30.54 -25.32
CA ILE A 404 7.56 31.90 -24.89
C ILE A 404 7.14 32.05 -23.42
N LYS A 405 8.06 32.48 -22.55
CA LYS A 405 7.84 32.61 -21.09
C LYS A 405 7.21 31.35 -20.47
N GLY A 406 7.73 30.18 -20.81
CA GLY A 406 7.24 28.90 -20.30
C GLY A 406 5.92 28.41 -20.90
N LYS A 407 5.25 29.18 -21.77
CA LYS A 407 3.99 28.79 -22.40
C LYS A 407 4.22 28.30 -23.82
N SER A 408 3.66 27.14 -24.15
CA SER A 408 3.67 26.65 -25.54
C SER A 408 2.83 27.58 -26.41
N ILE A 409 3.36 27.92 -27.58
CA ILE A 409 2.64 28.63 -28.63
C ILE A 409 2.37 27.73 -29.85
N GLY A 410 2.68 26.43 -29.76
CA GLY A 410 2.49 25.47 -30.83
C GLY A 410 3.70 25.31 -31.76
N GLY A 411 3.41 25.06 -33.04
CA GLY A 411 4.39 24.75 -34.07
C GLY A 411 4.73 25.90 -35.00
N SER A 412 5.22 25.56 -36.20
CA SER A 412 5.63 26.56 -37.18
C SER A 412 4.46 27.38 -37.72
N ASP A 413 3.29 26.76 -37.91
CA ASP A 413 2.13 27.44 -38.46
C ASP A 413 1.51 28.38 -37.42
N ASP A 414 1.44 27.96 -36.16
CA ASP A 414 0.99 28.81 -35.04
C ASP A 414 1.93 30.01 -34.84
N THR A 415 3.24 29.77 -34.89
CA THR A 415 4.25 30.84 -34.81
C THR A 415 4.06 31.86 -35.94
N LEU A 416 3.82 31.40 -37.17
CA LEU A 416 3.59 32.27 -38.31
C LEU A 416 2.24 33.00 -38.21
N ALA A 417 1.19 32.35 -37.69
CA ALA A 417 -0.11 32.97 -37.48
C ALA A 417 -0.02 34.12 -36.47
N LEU A 418 0.67 33.91 -35.34
CA LEU A 418 0.94 34.94 -34.33
C LEU A 418 1.81 36.08 -34.88
N TYR A 419 2.77 35.76 -35.77
CA TYR A 419 3.57 36.78 -36.44
C TYR A 419 2.69 37.68 -37.32
N LYS A 420 1.80 37.07 -38.12
CA LYS A 420 0.89 37.81 -39.02
C LYS A 420 -0.15 38.65 -38.27
N SER A 421 -0.60 38.21 -37.10
CA SER A 421 -1.54 38.98 -36.28
C SER A 421 -0.89 40.12 -35.50
N GLY A 422 0.45 40.16 -35.42
CA GLY A 422 1.21 41.09 -34.58
C GLY A 422 1.37 40.64 -33.13
N GLU A 423 0.57 39.67 -32.67
CA GLU A 423 0.57 39.17 -31.29
C GLU A 423 1.91 38.53 -30.88
N LEU A 424 2.65 37.95 -31.85
CA LEU A 424 3.97 37.38 -31.55
C LEU A 424 4.94 38.44 -31.01
N LYS A 425 4.92 39.65 -31.58
CA LYS A 425 5.78 40.75 -31.16
C LYS A 425 5.48 41.15 -29.72
N GLU A 426 4.21 41.33 -29.39
CA GLU A 426 3.76 41.68 -28.02
C GLU A 426 4.18 40.61 -27.00
N LYS A 427 4.05 39.33 -27.35
CA LYS A 427 4.49 38.21 -26.48
C LYS A 427 6.00 38.22 -26.27
N LEU A 428 6.78 38.52 -27.31
CA LEU A 428 8.25 38.59 -27.22
C LEU A 428 8.74 39.80 -26.41
N GLU A 429 8.14 40.97 -26.59
CA GLU A 429 8.41 42.17 -25.79
C GLU A 429 8.07 41.93 -24.31
N SER A 430 6.87 41.39 -24.04
CA SER A 430 6.45 40.99 -22.69
C SER A 430 7.37 39.92 -22.08
N ALA A 431 8.01 39.11 -22.93
CA ALA A 431 8.99 38.13 -22.51
C ALA A 431 10.38 38.71 -22.20
N GLY A 432 10.65 39.96 -22.58
CA GLY A 432 12.00 40.53 -22.59
C GLY A 432 12.93 39.82 -23.57
N ALA A 433 12.36 39.26 -24.64
CA ALA A 433 13.09 38.52 -25.66
C ALA A 433 13.56 39.41 -26.82
N ILE A 434 12.95 40.59 -26.97
CA ILE A 434 13.24 41.64 -27.97
C ILE A 434 13.08 43.02 -27.36
#